data_AF-A0A377CVB4-F1
#
_entry.id   AF-A0A377CVB4-F1
#
_cell.length_a   1.000
_cell.length_b   1.000
_cell.length_c   1.000
_cell.angle_alpha   90.00
_cell.angle_beta   90.00
_cell.angle_gamma   90.00
#
_symmetry.space_group_name_H-M   'P 1'
#
loop_
_entity.id
_entity.type
_entity.pdbx_description
1 polymer ?
#
loop_
_entity_poly.entity_id
_entity_poly.type
_entity_poly.pdbx_seq_one_letter_code
_entity_poly.pdbx_strand_id
1 'polypeptide(L)'
;MPDAKTASGWDIQWLKTAKWHFFGDSEGRIVRGLLAVLLTAVEGKTAAELQAQSPLALFDELGLRAQLSASRSQGLNALSEAIIAATKQV
;
A
#
# COMPACT_ATOMS: atom_id res chain seq x y z
N MET A 1 -18.91 -4.69 3.78
CA MET A 1 -17.75 -4.60 4.70
C MET A 1 -16.51 -4.55 3.83
N PRO A 2 -15.49 -3.75 4.16
CA PRO A 2 -14.21 -3.77 3.44
C PRO A 2 -13.53 -5.14 3.63
N ASP A 3 -12.90 -5.64 2.57
CA ASP A 3 -12.09 -6.86 2.66
C ASP A 3 -10.76 -6.51 3.34
N ALA A 4 -10.25 -7.42 4.18
CA ALA A 4 -9.07 -7.20 5.01
C ALA A 4 -7.96 -8.22 4.71
N LYS A 5 -6.70 -7.76 4.68
CA LYS A 5 -5.50 -8.62 4.70
C LYS A 5 -4.47 -8.11 5.71
N THR A 6 -3.80 -9.07 6.34
CA THR A 6 -2.77 -8.83 7.35
C THR A 6 -1.41 -9.31 6.83
N ALA A 7 -0.35 -8.53 7.01
CA ALA A 7 1.03 -8.91 6.66
C ALA A 7 2.02 -8.41 7.73
N SER A 8 2.69 -9.32 8.44
CA SER A 8 3.86 -9.07 9.31
C SER A 8 3.91 -7.71 10.04
N GLY A 9 2.88 -7.39 10.85
CA GLY A 9 2.82 -6.16 11.65
C GLY A 9 2.14 -4.96 10.96
N TRP A 10 1.46 -5.21 9.86
CA TRP A 10 0.67 -4.24 9.11
C TRP A 10 -0.68 -4.85 8.77
N ASP A 11 -1.73 -4.05 8.94
CA ASP A 11 -3.07 -4.40 8.52
C ASP A 11 -3.51 -3.45 7.42
N ILE A 12 -4.07 -4.00 6.33
CA ILE A 12 -4.66 -3.22 5.25
C ILE A 12 -6.06 -3.74 4.91
N GLN A 13 -6.97 -2.81 4.71
CA GLN A 13 -8.36 -3.02 4.34
C GLN A 13 -8.66 -2.19 3.11
N TRP A 14 -9.64 -2.62 2.31
CA TRP A 14 -10.05 -1.84 1.15
C TRP A 14 -11.54 -1.89 0.89
N LEU A 15 -12.02 -0.84 0.24
CA LEU A 15 -13.40 -0.72 -0.23
C LEU A 15 -13.39 -0.37 -1.73
N LYS A 16 -14.11 -1.16 -2.52
CA LYS A 16 -14.36 -0.86 -3.94
C LYS A 16 -15.74 -0.21 -4.08
N THR A 17 -15.76 1.04 -4.54
CA THR A 17 -16.98 1.73 -5.00
C THR A 17 -16.90 1.92 -6.52
N ALA A 18 -16.81 3.17 -7.00
CA ALA A 18 -16.30 3.50 -8.33
C ALA A 18 -14.76 3.56 -8.37
N LYS A 19 -14.15 3.85 -7.22
CA LYS A 19 -12.70 3.88 -7.02
C LYS A 19 -12.31 3.03 -5.81
N TRP A 20 -11.02 2.72 -5.70
CA TRP A 20 -10.46 1.98 -4.58
C TRP A 20 -10.07 2.91 -3.45
N HIS A 21 -10.49 2.55 -2.25
CA HIS A 21 -10.13 3.21 -1.00
C HIS A 21 -9.38 2.22 -0.14
N PHE A 22 -8.22 2.60 0.36
CA PHE A 22 -7.37 1.74 1.19
C PHE A 22 -7.20 2.33 2.59
N PHE A 23 -7.26 1.47 3.59
CA PHE A 23 -7.13 1.83 5.00
C PHE A 23 -6.14 0.87 5.65
N GLY A 24 -5.42 1.31 6.67
CA GLY A 24 -4.55 0.39 7.38
C GLY A 24 -3.92 1.01 8.62
N ASP A 25 -3.32 0.16 9.43
CA ASP A 25 -2.53 0.60 10.58
C ASP A 25 -1.27 -0.26 10.76
N SER A 26 -0.35 0.24 11.58
CA SER A 26 0.82 -0.50 12.07
C SER A 26 1.25 0.00 13.45
N GLU A 27 1.72 -0.92 14.30
CA GLU A 27 2.21 -0.61 15.65
C GLU A 27 3.44 0.31 15.65
N GLY A 28 4.31 0.21 14.63
CA GLY A 28 5.54 1.00 14.55
C GLY A 28 5.32 2.40 13.97
N ARG A 29 5.83 3.45 14.61
CA ARG A 29 5.66 4.85 14.12
C ARG A 29 6.30 5.11 12.75
N ILE A 30 7.50 4.58 12.50
CA ILE A 30 8.18 4.71 11.19
C ILE A 30 7.36 3.99 10.11
N VAL A 31 6.92 2.79 10.48
CA VAL A 31 6.17 1.85 9.65
C VAL A 31 4.82 2.46 9.25
N ARG A 32 4.10 3.04 10.21
CA ARG A 32 2.88 3.85 10.01
C ARG A 32 3.10 5.04 9.08
N GLY A 33 4.26 5.72 9.16
CA GLY A 33 4.62 6.79 8.23
C GLY A 33 4.78 6.30 6.79
N LEU A 34 5.46 5.17 6.59
CA LEU A 34 5.55 4.53 5.27
C LEU A 34 4.18 4.06 4.78
N LEU A 35 3.31 3.55 5.67
CA LEU A 35 1.94 3.20 5.32
C LEU A 35 1.18 4.39 4.77
N ALA A 36 1.25 5.53 5.46
CA ALA A 36 0.56 6.75 5.04
C ALA A 36 1.00 7.22 3.65
N VAL A 37 2.30 7.14 3.33
CA VAL A 37 2.81 7.46 1.98
C VAL A 37 2.23 6.50 0.95
N LEU A 38 2.23 5.19 1.22
CA LEU A 38 1.66 4.20 0.32
C LEU A 38 0.16 4.42 0.09
N LEU A 39 -0.61 4.62 1.17
CA LEU A 39 -2.05 4.89 1.09
C LEU A 39 -2.31 6.14 0.25
N THR A 40 -1.54 7.22 0.46
CA THR A 40 -1.64 8.44 -0.36
C THR A 40 -1.41 8.18 -1.85
N ALA A 41 -0.49 7.27 -2.19
CA ALA A 41 -0.20 6.94 -3.59
C ALA A 41 -1.31 6.14 -4.28
N VAL A 42 -2.16 5.44 -3.54
CA VAL A 42 -3.16 4.50 -4.09
C VAL A 42 -4.61 4.94 -3.89
N GLU A 43 -4.83 5.89 -2.98
CA GLU A 43 -6.17 6.33 -2.59
C GLU A 43 -6.93 6.96 -3.77
N GLY A 44 -8.20 6.56 -3.92
CA GLY A 44 -9.09 7.13 -4.93
C GLY A 44 -8.63 6.88 -6.36
N LYS A 45 -7.93 5.76 -6.61
CA LYS A 45 -7.56 5.28 -7.95
C LYS A 45 -8.45 4.14 -8.42
N THR A 46 -8.60 4.00 -9.72
CA THR A 46 -9.24 2.85 -10.37
C THR A 46 -8.31 1.64 -10.42
N ALA A 47 -8.84 0.45 -10.68
CA ALA A 47 -8.01 -0.75 -10.85
C ALA A 47 -6.99 -0.59 -11.98
N ALA A 48 -7.39 0.04 -13.10
CA ALA A 48 -6.52 0.30 -14.23
C ALA A 48 -5.36 1.25 -13.87
N GLU A 49 -5.63 2.34 -13.16
CA GLU A 49 -4.60 3.28 -12.70
C GLU A 49 -3.61 2.60 -11.72
N LEU A 50 -4.12 1.78 -10.80
CA LEU A 50 -3.31 1.03 -9.84
C LEU A 50 -2.46 -0.05 -10.50
N GLN A 51 -2.91 -0.63 -11.61
CA GLN A 51 -2.16 -1.62 -12.37
C GLN A 51 -1.16 -0.99 -13.34
N ALA A 52 -1.44 0.22 -13.83
CA ALA A 52 -0.57 0.94 -14.75
C ALA A 52 0.64 1.58 -14.07
N GLN A 53 0.50 1.99 -12.81
CA GLN A 53 1.57 2.63 -12.04
C GLN A 53 1.84 1.87 -10.74
N SER A 54 3.12 1.55 -10.51
CA SER A 54 3.53 0.91 -9.25
C SER A 54 3.10 1.76 -8.04
N PRO A 55 2.45 1.16 -7.01
CA PRO A 55 2.15 1.82 -5.75
C PRO A 55 3.40 2.40 -5.06
N LEU A 56 4.59 1.89 -5.39
CA LEU A 56 5.85 2.32 -4.82
C LEU A 56 6.51 3.51 -5.54
N ALA A 57 5.96 3.97 -6.66
CA ALA A 57 6.56 5.07 -7.43
C ALA A 57 6.77 6.35 -6.58
N LEU A 58 5.83 6.66 -5.69
CA LEU A 58 5.94 7.81 -4.79
C LEU A 58 7.13 7.68 -3.82
N PHE A 59 7.55 6.47 -3.46
CA PHE A 59 8.72 6.27 -2.59
C PHE A 59 10.03 6.54 -3.31
N ASP A 60 10.06 6.28 -4.62
CA ASP A 60 11.21 6.58 -5.47
C ASP A 60 11.32 8.10 -5.68
N GLU A 61 10.19 8.78 -5.96
CA GLU A 61 10.12 10.24 -6.09
C GLU A 61 10.56 10.98 -4.82
N LEU A 62 10.18 10.47 -3.65
CA LEU A 62 10.54 11.05 -2.36
C LEU A 62 11.95 10.62 -1.88
N GLY A 63 12.66 9.75 -2.62
CA GLY A 63 13.98 9.25 -2.22
C GLY A 63 13.97 8.38 -0.95
N LEU A 64 12.80 7.92 -0.51
CA LEU A 64 12.63 7.19 0.75
C LEU A 64 13.15 5.76 0.66
N ARG A 65 13.06 5.14 -0.53
CA ARG A 65 13.37 3.72 -0.72
C ARG A 65 14.82 3.36 -0.38
N ALA A 66 15.76 4.24 -0.68
CA ALA A 66 17.18 4.06 -0.37
C ALA A 66 17.52 4.12 1.13
N GLN A 67 16.61 4.65 1.96
CA GLN A 67 16.80 4.83 3.40
C GLN A 67 16.19 3.69 4.23
N LEU A 68 15.59 2.70 3.57
CA LEU A 68 14.92 1.57 4.22
C LEU A 68 15.90 0.43 4.47
N SER A 69 15.84 -0.16 5.66
CA SER A 69 16.50 -1.45 5.91
C SER A 69 15.83 -2.55 5.08
N ALA A 70 16.54 -3.67 4.87
CA ALA A 70 16.02 -4.79 4.09
C ALA A 70 14.64 -5.28 4.57
N SER A 71 14.44 -5.42 5.88
CA SER A 71 13.15 -5.84 6.46
C SER A 71 12.02 -4.85 6.17
N ARG A 72 12.29 -3.53 6.23
CA ARG A 72 11.29 -2.49 5.94
C ARG A 72 10.92 -2.47 4.47
N SER A 73 11.90 -2.61 3.58
CA SER A 73 11.67 -2.71 2.14
C SER A 73 10.85 -3.95 1.80
N GLN A 74 11.11 -5.08 2.46
CA GLN A 74 10.34 -6.31 2.26
C GLN A 74 8.87 -6.14 2.67
N GLY A 75 8.60 -5.55 3.85
CA GLY A 75 7.25 -5.25 4.30
C GLY A 75 6.50 -4.30 3.34
N LEU A 76 7.18 -3.27 2.87
CA LEU A 76 6.61 -2.32 1.90
C LEU A 76 6.27 -2.97 0.56
N ASN A 77 7.15 -3.85 0.04
CA ASN A 77 6.87 -4.62 -1.18
C ASN A 77 5.66 -5.54 -0.98
N ALA A 78 5.56 -6.24 0.15
CA ALA A 78 4.43 -7.12 0.44
C ALA A 78 3.09 -6.38 0.48
N LEU A 79 3.05 -5.15 1.01
CA LEU A 79 1.86 -4.31 0.99
C LEU A 79 1.49 -3.85 -0.43
N SER A 80 2.48 -3.43 -1.22
CA SER A 80 2.27 -3.08 -2.61
C SER A 80 1.68 -4.27 -3.40
N GLU A 81 2.22 -5.47 -3.19
CA GLU A 81 1.70 -6.69 -3.80
C GLU A 81 0.27 -7.00 -3.35
N ALA A 82 -0.05 -6.83 -2.07
CA ALA A 82 -1.39 -7.01 -1.54
C ALA A 82 -2.41 -6.06 -2.20
N ILE A 83 -2.04 -4.78 -2.38
CA ILE A 83 -2.85 -3.77 -3.07
C ILE A 83 -3.11 -4.21 -4.52
N ILE A 84 -2.06 -4.57 -5.26
CA ILE A 84 -2.21 -5.00 -6.66
C ILE A 84 -3.07 -6.27 -6.75
N ALA A 85 -2.86 -7.24 -5.85
CA ALA A 85 -3.66 -8.45 -5.79
C ALA A 85 -5.14 -8.16 -5.49
N ALA A 86 -5.45 -7.20 -4.63
CA ALA A 86 -6.83 -6.79 -4.35
C ALA A 86 -7.53 -6.28 -5.61
N THR A 87 -6.84 -5.47 -6.44
CA THR A 87 -7.40 -4.93 -7.68
C THR A 87 -7.67 -5.98 -8.77
N LYS A 88 -7.08 -7.17 -8.67
CA LYS A 88 -7.25 -8.27 -9.64
C LYS A 88 -8.38 -9.24 -9.27
N GLN A 89 -8.85 -9.21 -8.03
CA GLN A 89 -9.85 -10.15 -7.50
C GLN A 89 -11.30 -9.72 -7.78
N VAL A 90 -11.52 -8.65 -8.55
CA VAL A 90 -12.86 -8.13 -8.86
C VAL A 90 -13.04 -7.83 -10.34
#